data_AF-A0A7V1LH46-F1
#
_entry.id   AF-A0A7V1LH46-F1
#
_cell.length_a   1.000
_cell.length_b   1.000
_cell.length_c   1.000
_cell.angle_alpha   90.00
_cell.angle_beta   90.00
_cell.angle_gamma   90.00
#
_symmetry.space_group_name_H-M   'P 1'
#
loop_
_entity.id
_entity.type
_entity.pdbx_description
1 polymer ?
#
loop_
_entity_poly.entity_id
_entity_poly.type
_entity_poly.pdbx_seq_one_letter_code
_entity_poly.pdbx_strand_id
1 'polypeptide(L)'
;METNKIDFTKKTLSEIAIENIKYAEVFEKYGLDFCCNGNINYLEACKNKGIDETKLSKELTESSALKNKNENYENWKLDFLVDYIVNNHHLYITESIPKITEHLNKITGKHGGNHPELKDINESFTIAYKDLQQHMMKEEKILFPYIKHMALVYEGKAKNEAPFFGTVENPIRMLEDEHKTVGELFEKIRELSNNYTVPADGCTTFNLTMNELKEFEEDLHKHIHLENNILFPKSIAMEKELFAD
;
A
#
# COMPACT_ATOMS: atom_id res chain seq x y z
N MET A 1 33.31 -8.81 14.91
CA MET A 1 32.19 -9.49 14.24
C MET A 1 31.71 -8.54 13.17
N GLU A 2 32.05 -8.80 11.91
CA GLU A 2 31.51 -8.03 10.79
C GLU A 2 30.00 -8.27 10.75
N THR A 3 29.23 -7.25 11.08
CA THR A 3 27.80 -7.24 10.75
C THR A 3 27.73 -7.36 9.24
N ASN A 4 27.23 -8.48 8.72
CA ASN A 4 26.93 -8.65 7.29
C ASN A 4 26.13 -7.42 6.85
N LYS A 5 26.80 -6.48 6.17
CA LYS A 5 26.16 -5.27 5.67
C LYS A 5 25.28 -5.72 4.51
N ILE A 6 23.97 -5.65 4.69
CA ILE A 6 23.03 -5.99 3.62
C ILE A 6 23.24 -4.96 2.51
N ASP A 7 23.55 -5.44 1.31
CA ASP A 7 23.73 -4.58 0.14
C ASP A 7 22.39 -4.42 -0.59
N PHE A 8 21.83 -3.21 -0.50
CA PHE A 8 20.57 -2.82 -1.13
C PHE A 8 20.77 -2.21 -2.52
N THR A 9 22.01 -1.91 -2.93
CA THR A 9 22.29 -1.03 -4.09
C THR A 9 21.82 -1.59 -5.43
N LYS A 10 21.64 -2.90 -5.54
CA LYS A 10 21.18 -3.59 -6.75
C LYS A 10 19.69 -3.94 -6.73
N LYS A 11 18.99 -3.64 -5.65
CA LYS A 11 17.59 -3.99 -5.47
C LYS A 11 16.69 -2.81 -5.75
N THR A 12 15.46 -3.12 -6.14
CA THR A 12 14.36 -2.17 -6.20
C THR A 12 13.76 -1.94 -4.80
N LEU A 13 12.99 -0.87 -4.60
CA LEU A 13 12.31 -0.65 -3.33
C LEU A 13 11.32 -1.78 -3.02
N SER A 14 10.59 -2.27 -4.03
CA SER A 14 9.69 -3.43 -3.93
C SER A 14 10.42 -4.67 -3.43
N GLU A 15 11.53 -5.06 -4.07
CA GLU A 15 12.33 -6.24 -3.65
C GLU A 15 12.81 -6.12 -2.21
N ILE A 16 13.22 -4.93 -1.79
CA ILE A 16 13.64 -4.69 -0.41
C ILE A 16 12.43 -4.86 0.53
N ALA A 17 11.29 -4.22 0.24
CA ALA A 17 10.11 -4.29 1.10
C ALA A 17 9.56 -5.73 1.24
N ILE A 18 9.62 -6.53 0.17
CA ILE A 18 9.22 -7.95 0.19
C ILE A 18 10.06 -8.75 1.19
N GLU A 19 11.38 -8.52 1.21
CA GLU A 19 12.30 -9.25 2.10
C GLU A 19 12.00 -9.03 3.59
N ASN A 20 11.49 -7.84 3.94
CA ASN A 20 11.10 -7.51 5.30
C ASN A 20 10.17 -6.30 5.32
N ILE A 21 8.93 -6.51 5.76
CA ILE A 21 7.94 -5.43 5.88
C ILE A 21 8.40 -4.28 6.79
N LYS A 22 9.35 -4.49 7.71
CA LYS A 22 9.92 -3.38 8.51
C LYS A 22 10.73 -2.40 7.66
N TYR A 23 11.17 -2.79 6.48
CA TYR A 23 11.80 -1.88 5.53
C TYR A 23 10.78 -0.92 4.92
N ALA A 24 9.52 -1.34 4.76
CA ALA A 24 8.42 -0.45 4.38
C ALA A 24 8.27 0.70 5.37
N GLU A 25 8.27 0.43 6.68
CA GLU A 25 8.19 1.48 7.71
C GLU A 25 9.34 2.49 7.62
N VAL A 26 10.54 2.03 7.26
CA VAL A 26 11.68 2.92 7.02
C VAL A 26 11.45 3.72 5.74
N PHE A 27 10.99 3.11 4.65
CA PHE A 27 10.68 3.82 3.41
C PHE A 27 9.59 4.89 3.62
N GLU A 28 8.54 4.61 4.39
CA GLU A 28 7.50 5.57 4.79
C GLU A 28 8.09 6.82 5.43
N LYS A 29 9.00 6.64 6.39
CA LYS A 29 9.67 7.74 7.09
C LYS A 29 10.43 8.65 6.14
N TYR A 30 10.92 8.09 5.03
CA TYR A 30 11.69 8.80 4.01
C TYR A 30 10.83 9.25 2.81
N GLY A 31 9.53 8.95 2.80
CA GLY A 31 8.64 9.27 1.67
C GLY A 31 9.03 8.56 0.37
N LEU A 32 9.50 7.32 0.49
CA LEU A 32 9.89 6.46 -0.62
C LEU A 32 8.75 5.50 -0.96
N ASP A 33 8.24 5.58 -2.19
CA ASP A 33 7.15 4.73 -2.67
C ASP A 33 7.66 3.34 -3.08
N PHE A 34 7.51 2.37 -2.17
CA PHE A 34 7.86 0.97 -2.39
C PHE A 34 6.66 0.11 -2.84
N CYS A 35 5.44 0.66 -2.86
CA CYS A 35 4.21 -0.10 -3.04
C CYS A 35 3.59 0.12 -4.43
N CYS A 36 3.46 1.36 -4.90
CA CYS A 36 2.86 1.69 -6.18
C CYS A 36 3.92 1.78 -7.30
N ASN A 37 5.05 2.46 -7.03
CA ASN A 37 6.14 2.65 -7.99
C ASN A 37 7.47 2.02 -7.51
N GLY A 38 7.38 0.93 -6.74
CA GLY A 38 8.54 0.32 -6.07
C GLY A 38 9.56 -0.37 -6.98
N ASN A 39 9.29 -0.52 -8.28
CA ASN A 39 10.23 -1.09 -9.27
C ASN A 39 11.40 -0.14 -9.65
N ILE A 40 11.56 0.95 -8.91
CA ILE A 40 12.71 1.85 -8.99
C ILE A 40 13.89 1.31 -8.18
N ASN A 41 15.12 1.42 -8.70
CA ASN A 41 16.32 1.02 -7.97
C ASN A 41 16.52 1.88 -6.70
N TYR A 42 17.00 1.25 -5.63
CA TYR A 42 17.29 1.89 -4.35
C TYR A 42 18.11 3.19 -4.46
N LEU A 43 19.21 3.18 -5.22
CA LEU A 43 20.09 4.35 -5.37
C LEU A 43 19.40 5.47 -6.14
N GLU A 44 18.62 5.10 -7.17
CA GLU A 44 17.87 6.06 -7.96
C GLU A 44 16.78 6.74 -7.13
N ALA A 45 16.04 5.97 -6.32
CA ALA A 45 15.03 6.49 -5.43
C ALA A 45 15.63 7.44 -4.36
N CYS A 46 16.77 7.07 -3.77
CA CYS A 46 17.52 7.95 -2.86
C CYS A 46 17.90 9.27 -3.55
N LYS A 47 18.46 9.18 -4.76
CA LYS A 47 18.87 10.36 -5.53
C LYS A 47 17.69 11.28 -5.85
N ASN A 48 16.55 10.72 -6.26
CA ASN A 48 15.37 11.50 -6.63
C ASN A 48 14.78 12.28 -5.46
N LYS A 49 14.86 11.75 -4.23
CA LYS A 49 14.38 12.40 -3.00
C LYS A 49 15.48 13.13 -2.21
N GLY A 50 16.73 13.13 -2.69
CA GLY A 50 17.86 13.78 -2.01
C GLY A 50 18.25 13.10 -0.68
N ILE A 51 18.06 11.79 -0.57
CA ILE A 51 18.34 10.99 0.62
C ILE A 51 19.78 10.46 0.58
N ASP A 52 20.48 10.50 1.71
CA ASP A 52 21.78 9.84 1.90
C ASP A 52 21.59 8.32 1.93
N GLU A 53 22.09 7.64 0.91
CA GLU A 53 21.93 6.20 0.71
C GLU A 53 22.64 5.37 1.78
N THR A 54 23.71 5.91 2.39
CA THR A 54 24.43 5.24 3.47
C THR A 54 23.65 5.35 4.77
N LYS A 55 23.04 6.50 5.03
CA LYS A 55 22.15 6.70 6.19
C LYS A 55 20.93 5.79 6.11
N LEU A 56 20.25 5.74 4.96
CA LEU A 56 19.08 4.88 4.77
C LEU A 56 19.43 3.40 4.93
N SER A 57 20.54 2.95 4.31
CA SER A 57 21.02 1.55 4.42
C SER A 57 21.29 1.16 5.88
N LYS A 58 21.83 2.09 6.67
CA LYS A 58 22.06 1.88 8.10
C LYS A 58 20.73 1.73 8.86
N GLU A 59 19.77 2.63 8.66
CA GLU A 59 18.47 2.55 9.33
C GLU A 59 17.68 1.28 8.96
N LEU A 60 17.71 0.87 7.68
CA LEU A 60 17.16 -0.42 7.24
C LEU A 60 17.84 -1.59 7.97
N THR A 61 19.17 -1.61 8.01
CA THR A 61 19.89 -2.68 8.70
C THR A 61 19.54 -2.74 10.19
N GLU A 62 19.43 -1.59 10.85
CA GLU A 62 19.06 -1.49 12.26
C GLU A 62 17.61 -1.94 12.53
N SER A 63 16.66 -1.61 11.65
CA SER A 63 15.26 -2.03 11.80
C SER A 63 15.08 -3.55 11.67
N SER A 64 15.92 -4.21 10.86
CA SER A 64 15.91 -5.68 10.72
C SER A 64 16.50 -6.45 11.92
N ALA A 65 17.40 -5.84 12.69
CA ALA A 65 18.01 -6.49 13.85
C ALA A 65 17.00 -6.77 14.99
N LEU A 66 15.90 -6.02 15.01
CA LEU A 66 14.76 -6.23 15.89
C LEU A 66 13.91 -7.40 15.35
N LYS A 67 14.38 -8.64 15.54
CA LYS A 67 13.68 -9.86 15.11
C LYS A 67 12.26 -9.94 15.70
N ASN A 68 11.25 -9.66 14.89
CA ASN A 68 9.95 -10.32 15.01
C ASN A 68 9.79 -11.23 13.80
N LYS A 69 9.57 -12.51 14.07
CA LYS A 69 9.57 -13.62 13.10
C LYS A 69 8.28 -13.72 12.27
N ASN A 70 7.35 -12.79 12.40
CA ASN A 70 5.94 -13.13 12.30
C ASN A 70 5.22 -12.75 11.00
N GLU A 71 5.85 -12.10 10.04
CA GLU A 71 5.13 -11.64 8.85
C GLU A 71 5.94 -11.88 7.58
N ASN A 72 6.26 -13.16 7.34
CA ASN A 72 6.73 -13.58 6.02
C ASN A 72 5.50 -13.87 5.15
N TYR A 73 4.92 -12.79 4.61
CA TYR A 73 3.75 -12.82 3.74
C TYR A 73 4.00 -13.64 2.46
N GLU A 74 5.23 -13.71 1.97
CA GLU A 74 5.59 -14.53 0.81
C GLU A 74 5.29 -16.02 1.02
N ASN A 75 5.35 -16.51 2.26
CA ASN A 75 5.06 -17.90 2.58
C ASN A 75 3.56 -18.20 2.76
N TRP A 76 2.71 -17.18 2.72
CA TRP A 76 1.27 -17.39 2.89
C TRP A 76 0.64 -17.98 1.64
N LYS A 77 -0.36 -18.84 1.84
CA LYS A 77 -1.20 -19.31 0.74
C LYS A 77 -2.05 -18.15 0.21
N LEU A 78 -2.36 -18.15 -1.09
CA LEU A 78 -3.08 -17.05 -1.72
C LEU A 78 -4.48 -16.85 -1.15
N ASP A 79 -5.20 -17.94 -0.87
CA ASP A 79 -6.52 -17.89 -0.26
C ASP A 79 -6.49 -17.21 1.12
N PHE A 80 -5.49 -17.55 1.94
CA PHE A 80 -5.28 -16.92 3.23
C PHE A 80 -4.85 -15.46 3.12
N LEU A 81 -3.95 -15.12 2.18
CA LEU A 81 -3.52 -13.74 1.96
C LEU A 81 -4.67 -12.84 1.50
N VAL A 82 -5.54 -13.34 0.60
CA VAL A 82 -6.78 -12.66 0.22
C VAL A 82 -7.67 -12.41 1.44
N ASP A 83 -7.90 -13.43 2.27
CA ASP A 83 -8.71 -13.26 3.49
C ASP A 83 -8.08 -12.25 4.44
N TYR A 84 -6.76 -12.25 4.58
CA TYR A 84 -6.07 -11.28 5.41
C TYR A 84 -6.25 -9.85 4.90
N ILE A 85 -6.06 -9.61 3.60
CA ILE A 85 -6.22 -8.27 3.01
C ILE A 85 -7.64 -7.75 3.23
N VAL A 86 -8.65 -8.56 2.95
CA VAL A 86 -10.06 -8.17 3.14
C VAL A 86 -10.38 -7.88 4.60
N ASN A 87 -9.96 -8.75 5.52
CA ASN A 87 -10.35 -8.64 6.93
C ASN A 87 -9.55 -7.59 7.72
N ASN A 88 -8.37 -7.18 7.24
CA ASN A 88 -7.53 -6.21 7.93
C ASN A 88 -7.55 -4.85 7.23
N HIS A 89 -7.27 -4.81 5.93
CA HIS A 89 -7.12 -3.56 5.19
C HIS A 89 -8.44 -3.04 4.62
N HIS A 90 -9.21 -3.87 3.88
CA HIS A 90 -10.48 -3.40 3.31
C HIS A 90 -11.49 -3.02 4.39
N LEU A 91 -11.55 -3.80 5.47
CA LEU A 91 -12.38 -3.49 6.63
C LEU A 91 -11.95 -2.17 7.28
N TYR A 92 -10.65 -1.98 7.54
CA TYR A 92 -10.13 -0.73 8.11
C TYR A 92 -10.45 0.47 7.23
N ILE A 93 -10.16 0.40 5.93
CA ILE A 93 -10.45 1.46 4.96
C ILE A 93 -11.93 1.83 5.01
N THR A 94 -12.81 0.83 4.94
CA THR A 94 -14.28 1.02 4.95
C THR A 94 -14.77 1.68 6.24
N GLU A 95 -14.20 1.33 7.40
CA GLU A 95 -14.58 1.89 8.70
C GLU A 95 -13.98 3.28 8.98
N SER A 96 -12.81 3.57 8.40
CA SER A 96 -12.05 4.81 8.64
C SER A 96 -12.55 5.96 7.77
N ILE A 97 -12.90 5.70 6.50
CA ILE A 97 -13.35 6.70 5.53
C ILE A 97 -14.45 7.63 6.07
N PRO A 98 -15.57 7.14 6.66
CA PRO A 98 -16.66 8.02 7.09
C PRO A 98 -16.22 8.98 8.20
N LYS A 99 -15.39 8.51 9.13
CA LYS A 99 -14.88 9.28 10.26
C LYS A 99 -13.93 10.38 9.79
N ILE A 100 -12.96 10.02 8.93
CA ILE A 100 -12.00 10.97 8.35
C ILE A 100 -12.74 12.04 7.54
N THR A 101 -13.72 11.62 6.73
CA THR A 101 -14.54 12.55 5.93
C THR A 101 -15.29 13.55 6.83
N GLU A 102 -15.90 13.07 7.92
CA GLU A 102 -16.57 13.95 8.89
C GLU A 102 -15.60 14.96 9.50
N HIS A 103 -14.43 14.51 9.93
CA HIS A 103 -13.44 15.39 10.56
C HIS A 103 -12.83 16.38 9.57
N LEU A 104 -12.49 15.96 8.34
CA LEU A 104 -12.04 16.83 7.26
C LEU A 104 -13.05 17.92 6.95
N ASN A 105 -14.33 17.59 6.85
CA ASN A 105 -15.39 18.57 6.63
C ASN A 105 -15.48 19.59 7.78
N LYS A 106 -15.38 19.12 9.03
CA LYS A 106 -15.38 20.00 10.21
C LYS A 106 -14.21 20.97 10.21
N ILE A 107 -12.99 20.50 9.97
CA ILE A 107 -11.80 21.36 10.00
C ILE A 107 -11.76 22.28 8.78
N THR A 108 -12.19 21.82 7.60
CA THR A 108 -12.29 22.66 6.41
C THR A 108 -13.29 23.79 6.65
N GLY A 109 -14.46 23.50 7.22
CA GLY A 109 -15.48 24.52 7.51
C GLY A 109 -15.06 25.55 8.56
N LYS A 110 -14.30 25.13 9.58
CA LYS A 110 -13.87 26.01 10.68
C LYS A 110 -12.57 26.76 10.39
N HIS A 111 -11.60 26.10 9.79
CA HIS A 111 -10.23 26.59 9.61
C HIS A 111 -9.91 26.97 8.15
N GLY A 112 -10.74 26.61 7.17
CA GLY A 112 -10.45 26.81 5.75
C GLY A 112 -10.21 28.25 5.28
N GLY A 113 -10.62 29.24 6.08
CA GLY A 113 -10.29 30.66 5.83
C GLY A 113 -8.81 30.99 6.08
N ASN A 114 -8.20 30.38 7.11
CA ASN A 114 -6.79 30.53 7.44
C ASN A 114 -5.92 29.42 6.81
N HIS A 115 -6.54 28.28 6.51
CA HIS A 115 -5.93 27.06 5.98
C HIS A 115 -6.60 26.62 4.67
N PRO A 116 -6.43 27.38 3.57
CA PRO A 116 -7.07 27.07 2.30
C PRO A 116 -6.70 25.68 1.75
N GLU A 117 -5.51 25.16 2.10
CA GLU A 117 -5.04 23.82 1.74
C GLU A 117 -5.98 22.69 2.20
N LEU A 118 -6.75 22.90 3.27
CA LEU A 118 -7.70 21.91 3.79
C LEU A 118 -8.77 21.57 2.76
N LYS A 119 -9.15 22.52 1.90
CA LYS A 119 -10.12 22.28 0.84
C LYS A 119 -9.55 21.28 -0.18
N ASP A 120 -8.31 21.48 -0.61
CA ASP A 120 -7.65 20.62 -1.60
C ASP A 120 -7.35 19.23 -1.02
N ILE A 121 -7.01 19.15 0.27
CA ILE A 121 -6.87 17.87 0.99
C ILE A 121 -8.20 17.13 1.01
N ASN A 122 -9.29 17.81 1.37
CA ASN A 122 -10.62 17.20 1.45
C ASN A 122 -11.12 16.72 0.07
N GLU A 123 -10.91 17.52 -0.97
CA GLU A 123 -11.22 17.13 -2.35
C GLU A 123 -10.41 15.90 -2.78
N SER A 124 -9.10 15.88 -2.52
CA SER A 124 -8.21 14.77 -2.89
C SER A 124 -8.60 13.49 -2.14
N PHE A 125 -8.89 13.59 -0.84
CA PHE A 125 -9.36 12.44 -0.04
C PHE A 125 -10.73 11.93 -0.52
N THR A 126 -11.63 12.83 -0.91
CA THR A 126 -12.95 12.45 -1.45
C THR A 126 -12.85 11.70 -2.78
N ILE A 127 -11.87 12.05 -3.62
CA ILE A 127 -11.60 11.32 -4.87
C ILE A 127 -11.04 9.93 -4.53
N ALA A 128 -9.98 9.87 -3.72
CA ALA A 128 -9.34 8.62 -3.32
C ALA A 128 -10.34 7.63 -2.69
N TYR A 129 -11.21 8.14 -1.82
CA TYR A 129 -12.32 7.39 -1.24
C TYR A 129 -13.19 6.69 -2.28
N LYS A 130 -13.68 7.42 -3.29
CA LYS A 130 -14.61 6.87 -4.29
C LYS A 130 -13.93 5.81 -5.15
N ASP A 131 -12.67 6.07 -5.50
CA ASP A 131 -11.87 5.16 -6.31
C ASP A 131 -11.59 3.88 -5.52
N LEU A 132 -11.17 3.99 -4.25
CA LEU A 132 -10.96 2.83 -3.37
C LEU A 132 -12.21 1.97 -3.16
N GLN A 133 -13.40 2.58 -3.03
CA GLN A 133 -14.63 1.79 -2.92
C GLN A 133 -14.90 0.95 -4.17
N GLN A 134 -14.75 1.54 -5.36
CA GLN A 134 -14.95 0.81 -6.61
C GLN A 134 -13.85 -0.22 -6.84
N HIS A 135 -12.63 0.13 -6.48
CA HIS A 135 -11.44 -0.73 -6.52
C HIS A 135 -11.66 -2.01 -5.71
N MET A 136 -11.87 -1.90 -4.39
CA MET A 136 -12.08 -3.04 -3.49
C MET A 136 -13.28 -3.90 -3.91
N MET A 137 -14.34 -3.29 -4.46
CA MET A 137 -15.47 -4.05 -5.00
C MET A 137 -15.08 -4.95 -6.18
N LYS A 138 -14.21 -4.49 -7.09
CA LYS A 138 -13.74 -5.33 -8.21
C LYS A 138 -12.87 -6.47 -7.70
N GLU A 139 -12.05 -6.21 -6.70
CA GLU A 139 -11.25 -7.24 -6.07
C GLU A 139 -12.13 -8.30 -5.41
N GLU A 140 -12.97 -7.91 -4.45
CA GLU A 140 -13.77 -8.82 -3.65
C GLU A 140 -14.85 -9.58 -4.44
N LYS A 141 -15.36 -9.00 -5.53
CA LYS A 141 -16.42 -9.62 -6.34
C LYS A 141 -15.89 -10.38 -7.55
N ILE A 142 -14.70 -10.07 -8.04
CA ILE A 142 -14.19 -10.61 -9.31
C ILE A 142 -12.84 -11.27 -9.13
N LEU A 143 -11.79 -10.51 -8.78
CA LEU A 143 -10.42 -11.02 -8.79
C LEU A 143 -10.17 -12.01 -7.64
N PHE A 144 -10.48 -11.63 -6.40
CA PHE A 144 -10.21 -12.44 -5.21
C PHE A 144 -10.96 -13.78 -5.19
N PRO A 145 -12.27 -13.85 -5.57
CA PRO A 145 -12.95 -15.13 -5.72
C PRO A 145 -12.25 -16.05 -6.73
N TYR A 146 -11.75 -15.50 -7.84
CA TYR A 146 -11.04 -16.29 -8.84
C TYR A 146 -9.66 -16.75 -8.36
N ILE A 147 -8.90 -15.89 -7.67
CA ILE A 147 -7.62 -16.29 -7.04
C ILE A 147 -7.84 -17.45 -6.05
N LYS A 148 -8.88 -17.37 -5.21
CA LYS A 148 -9.26 -18.46 -4.31
C LYS A 148 -9.66 -19.73 -5.07
N HIS A 149 -10.38 -19.59 -6.17
CA HIS A 149 -10.71 -20.73 -7.02
C HIS A 149 -9.45 -21.38 -7.61
N MET A 150 -8.51 -20.61 -8.14
CA MET A 150 -7.22 -21.13 -8.63
C MET A 150 -6.47 -21.89 -7.55
N ALA A 151 -6.46 -21.39 -6.30
CA ALA A 151 -5.84 -22.11 -5.19
C ALA A 151 -6.49 -23.48 -4.94
N LEU A 152 -7.83 -23.60 -5.07
CA LEU A 152 -8.52 -24.89 -4.98
C LEU A 152 -8.19 -25.82 -6.15
N VAL A 153 -8.06 -25.29 -7.37
CA VAL A 153 -7.66 -26.06 -8.56
C VAL A 153 -6.24 -26.60 -8.38
N TYR A 154 -5.31 -25.77 -7.91
CA TYR A 154 -3.92 -26.13 -7.64
C TYR A 154 -3.81 -27.24 -6.58
N GLU A 155 -4.71 -27.27 -5.59
CA GLU A 155 -4.81 -28.34 -4.60
C GLU A 155 -5.58 -29.59 -5.09
N GLY A 156 -6.03 -29.62 -6.35
CA GLY A 156 -6.81 -30.73 -6.93
C GLY A 156 -8.24 -30.84 -6.38
N LYS A 157 -8.77 -29.77 -5.78
CA LYS A 157 -10.09 -29.72 -5.12
C LYS A 157 -11.18 -29.08 -5.99
N ALA A 158 -10.82 -28.46 -7.11
CA ALA A 158 -11.74 -27.86 -8.07
C ALA A 158 -11.30 -28.16 -9.50
N LYS A 159 -12.22 -27.98 -10.45
CA LYS A 159 -11.91 -28.09 -11.87
C LYS A 159 -11.30 -26.79 -12.36
N ASN A 160 -10.33 -26.88 -13.27
CA ASN A 160 -9.80 -25.71 -13.93
C ASN A 160 -10.88 -25.11 -14.86
N GLU A 161 -11.25 -23.85 -14.62
CA GLU A 161 -12.25 -23.11 -15.39
C GLU A 161 -11.65 -21.75 -15.79
N ALA A 162 -11.71 -21.44 -17.09
CA ALA A 162 -11.22 -20.16 -17.59
C ALA A 162 -12.11 -19.01 -17.09
N PRO A 163 -11.54 -17.87 -16.66
CA PRO A 163 -12.32 -16.74 -16.20
C PRO A 163 -12.90 -15.97 -17.39
N PHE A 164 -14.04 -15.31 -17.18
CA PHE A 164 -14.69 -14.51 -18.22
C PHE A 164 -13.84 -13.29 -18.69
N PHE A 165 -12.84 -12.91 -17.91
CA PHE A 165 -11.90 -11.81 -18.19
C PHE A 165 -10.58 -12.28 -18.81
N GLY A 166 -10.48 -13.55 -19.24
CA GLY A 166 -9.30 -14.10 -19.91
C GLY A 166 -8.24 -14.58 -18.94
N THR A 167 -7.37 -13.70 -18.46
CA THR A 167 -6.26 -14.01 -17.54
C THR A 167 -6.31 -13.08 -16.32
N VAL A 168 -5.73 -13.47 -15.18
CA VAL A 168 -5.64 -12.59 -14.00
C VAL A 168 -4.82 -11.33 -14.26
N GLU A 169 -3.87 -11.37 -15.21
CA GLU A 169 -3.08 -10.19 -15.61
C GLU A 169 -3.98 -9.03 -16.12
N ASN A 170 -5.17 -9.31 -16.65
CA ASN A 170 -6.08 -8.27 -17.15
C ASN A 170 -6.67 -7.38 -16.04
N PRO A 171 -7.40 -7.92 -15.03
CA PRO A 171 -7.85 -7.12 -13.91
C PRO A 171 -6.69 -6.59 -13.06
N ILE A 172 -5.59 -7.34 -12.89
CA ILE A 172 -4.43 -6.88 -12.10
C ILE A 172 -3.85 -5.58 -12.66
N ARG A 173 -3.61 -5.49 -13.98
CA ARG A 173 -3.07 -4.25 -14.59
C ARG A 173 -3.94 -3.03 -14.33
N MET A 174 -5.26 -3.18 -14.40
CA MET A 174 -6.19 -2.08 -14.08
C MET A 174 -6.09 -1.68 -12.61
N LEU A 175 -6.02 -2.65 -11.70
CA LEU A 175 -5.93 -2.39 -10.26
C LEU A 175 -4.59 -1.72 -9.90
N GLU A 176 -3.49 -2.11 -10.53
CA GLU A 176 -2.18 -1.45 -10.36
C GLU A 176 -2.20 0.02 -10.83
N ASP A 177 -2.87 0.33 -11.94
CA ASP A 177 -3.06 1.72 -12.40
C ASP A 177 -3.89 2.55 -11.41
N GLU A 178 -4.89 1.94 -10.79
CA GLU A 178 -5.70 2.57 -9.74
C GLU A 178 -4.92 2.76 -8.44
N HIS A 179 -4.09 1.80 -8.03
CA HIS A 179 -3.17 1.94 -6.91
C HIS A 179 -2.27 3.15 -7.10
N LYS A 180 -1.68 3.31 -8.28
CA LYS A 180 -0.87 4.48 -8.60
C LYS A 180 -1.66 5.78 -8.47
N THR A 181 -2.89 5.82 -9.00
CA THR A 181 -3.76 7.00 -8.93
C THR A 181 -4.06 7.38 -7.47
N VAL A 182 -4.42 6.41 -6.64
CA VAL A 182 -4.69 6.64 -5.21
C VAL A 182 -3.43 7.03 -4.45
N GLY A 183 -2.29 6.40 -4.74
CA GLY A 183 -0.99 6.76 -4.17
C GLY A 183 -0.62 8.23 -4.45
N GLU A 184 -0.77 8.68 -5.70
CA GLU A 184 -0.52 10.08 -6.09
C GLU A 184 -1.44 11.08 -5.34
N LEU A 185 -2.69 10.69 -5.07
CA LEU A 185 -3.60 11.52 -4.25
C LEU A 185 -3.13 11.63 -2.81
N PHE A 186 -2.62 10.55 -2.22
CA PHE A 186 -2.09 10.57 -0.85
C PHE A 186 -0.74 11.28 -0.75
N GLU A 187 0.14 11.16 -1.74
CA GLU A 187 1.35 11.99 -1.83
C GLU A 187 0.99 13.48 -1.82
N LYS A 188 -0.02 13.89 -2.63
CA LYS A 188 -0.52 15.26 -2.64
C LYS A 188 -1.10 15.69 -1.29
N ILE A 189 -1.87 14.84 -0.62
CA ILE A 189 -2.41 15.11 0.73
C ILE A 189 -1.26 15.32 1.73
N ARG A 190 -0.24 14.46 1.68
CA ARG A 190 0.95 14.55 2.53
C ARG A 190 1.71 15.85 2.29
N GLU A 191 1.88 16.26 1.03
CA GLU A 191 2.52 17.54 0.69
C GLU A 191 1.73 18.75 1.21
N LEU A 192 0.42 18.81 0.92
CA LEU A 192 -0.46 19.91 1.34
C LEU A 192 -0.55 20.03 2.86
N SER A 193 -0.53 18.91 3.59
CA SER A 193 -0.56 18.87 5.05
C SER A 193 0.80 19.11 5.70
N ASN A 194 1.85 19.39 4.91
CA ASN A 194 3.22 19.49 5.38
C ASN A 194 3.61 18.25 6.22
N ASN A 195 3.46 17.07 5.62
CA ASN A 195 3.66 15.76 6.24
C ASN A 195 2.81 15.56 7.51
N TYR A 196 1.51 15.84 7.40
CA TYR A 196 0.53 15.71 8.49
C TYR A 196 0.87 16.54 9.73
N THR A 197 1.55 17.68 9.54
CA THR A 197 1.92 18.55 10.65
C THR A 197 0.76 19.45 11.04
N VAL A 198 0.49 19.55 12.34
CA VAL A 198 -0.57 20.41 12.87
C VAL A 198 -0.03 21.85 13.03
N PRO A 199 -0.71 22.88 12.48
CA PRO A 199 -0.32 24.27 12.66
C PRO A 199 -0.57 24.75 14.09
N ALA A 200 0.04 25.88 14.46
CA ALA A 200 0.00 26.40 15.83
C ALA A 200 -1.42 26.77 16.33
N ASP A 201 -2.33 27.11 15.42
CA ASP A 201 -3.74 27.40 15.68
C ASP A 201 -4.67 26.20 15.43
N GLY A 202 -4.10 25.02 15.16
CA GLY A 202 -4.81 23.76 15.00
C GLY A 202 -5.52 23.34 16.27
N CYS A 203 -6.81 23.02 16.17
CA CYS A 203 -7.59 22.51 17.29
C CYS A 203 -7.44 20.99 17.48
N THR A 204 -8.02 20.43 18.53
CA THR A 204 -7.99 18.99 18.81
C THR A 204 -8.48 18.14 17.64
N THR A 205 -9.55 18.57 16.95
CA THR A 205 -10.05 17.86 15.75
C THR A 205 -9.06 17.93 14.61
N PHE A 206 -8.34 19.04 14.41
CA PHE A 206 -7.29 19.15 13.40
C PHE A 206 -6.18 18.11 13.67
N ASN A 207 -5.70 18.05 14.90
CA ASN A 207 -4.69 17.07 15.29
C ASN A 207 -5.18 15.63 15.10
N LEU A 208 -6.44 15.35 15.45
CA LEU A 208 -7.02 14.03 15.20
C LEU A 208 -7.05 13.71 13.70
N THR A 209 -7.55 14.61 12.86
CA THR A 209 -7.63 14.40 11.39
C THR A 209 -6.27 14.15 10.75
N MET A 210 -5.23 14.90 11.15
CA MET A 210 -3.89 14.68 10.60
C MET A 210 -3.32 13.32 10.98
N ASN A 211 -3.57 12.85 12.21
CA ASN A 211 -3.16 11.52 12.62
C ASN A 211 -3.95 10.42 11.89
N GLU A 212 -5.26 10.59 11.73
CA GLU A 212 -6.10 9.62 11.01
C GLU A 212 -5.70 9.53 9.53
N LEU A 213 -5.42 10.66 8.86
CA LEU A 213 -4.94 10.67 7.48
C LEU A 213 -3.59 9.95 7.33
N LYS A 214 -2.68 10.19 8.27
CA LYS A 214 -1.38 9.53 8.30
C LYS A 214 -1.51 8.02 8.49
N GLU A 215 -2.30 7.59 9.48
CA GLU A 215 -2.55 6.17 9.75
C GLU A 215 -3.22 5.49 8.55
N PHE A 216 -4.15 6.20 7.89
CA PHE A 216 -4.81 5.71 6.69
C PHE A 216 -3.84 5.48 5.54
N GLU A 217 -2.96 6.44 5.27
CA GLU A 217 -1.93 6.29 4.23
C GLU A 217 -0.95 5.15 4.55
N GLU A 218 -0.52 5.02 5.81
CA GLU A 218 0.37 3.94 6.25
C GLU A 218 -0.28 2.56 6.08
N ASP A 219 -1.59 2.41 6.35
CA ASP A 219 -2.33 1.18 6.09
C ASP A 219 -2.49 0.91 4.59
N LEU A 220 -2.83 1.94 3.81
CA LEU A 220 -3.00 1.87 2.37
C LEU A 220 -1.70 1.41 1.66
N HIS A 221 -0.54 1.94 2.05
CA HIS A 221 0.73 1.50 1.46
C HIS A 221 1.06 0.04 1.81
N LYS A 222 0.70 -0.44 3.00
CA LYS A 222 0.86 -1.86 3.37
C LYS A 222 -0.08 -2.74 2.55
N HIS A 223 -1.34 -2.35 2.45
CA HIS A 223 -2.36 -3.02 1.63
C HIS A 223 -1.86 -3.18 0.19
N ILE A 224 -1.53 -2.08 -0.48
CA ILE A 224 -1.06 -2.08 -1.88
C ILE A 224 0.23 -2.90 -2.01
N HIS A 225 1.13 -2.86 -1.03
CA HIS A 225 2.32 -3.68 -1.05
C HIS A 225 2.01 -5.18 -1.04
N LEU A 226 1.09 -5.64 -0.17
CA LEU A 226 0.69 -7.04 -0.14
C LEU A 226 0.08 -7.49 -1.47
N GLU A 227 -0.59 -6.60 -2.18
CA GLU A 227 -1.18 -6.89 -3.47
C GLU A 227 -0.15 -6.88 -4.61
N ASN A 228 0.43 -5.72 -4.89
CA ASN A 228 1.33 -5.50 -6.02
C ASN A 228 2.58 -6.38 -5.96
N ASN A 229 3.12 -6.57 -4.75
CA ASN A 229 4.43 -7.20 -4.59
C ASN A 229 4.34 -8.68 -4.20
N ILE A 230 3.17 -9.17 -3.77
CA ILE A 230 3.02 -10.55 -3.26
C ILE A 230 1.83 -11.27 -3.90
N LEU A 231 0.60 -10.80 -3.68
CA LEU A 231 -0.61 -11.50 -4.12
C LEU A 231 -0.68 -11.58 -5.64
N PHE A 232 -0.50 -10.46 -6.34
CA PHE A 232 -0.64 -10.38 -7.79
C PHE A 232 0.43 -11.19 -8.52
N PRO A 233 1.75 -11.03 -8.23
CA PRO A 233 2.78 -11.82 -8.89
C PRO A 233 2.60 -13.33 -8.67
N LYS A 234 2.23 -13.75 -7.45
CA LYS A 234 1.99 -15.17 -7.16
C LYS A 234 0.73 -15.70 -7.84
N SER A 235 -0.31 -14.89 -7.98
CA SER A 235 -1.52 -15.28 -8.71
C SER A 235 -1.24 -15.47 -10.21
N ILE A 236 -0.44 -14.59 -10.81
CA ILE A 236 -0.01 -14.71 -12.21
C ILE A 236 0.86 -15.96 -12.39
N ALA A 237 1.79 -16.23 -11.48
CA ALA A 237 2.62 -17.43 -11.52
C ALA A 237 1.78 -18.71 -11.41
N MET A 238 0.83 -18.76 -10.47
CA MET A 238 -0.08 -19.90 -10.30
C MET A 238 -0.94 -20.12 -11.54
N GLU A 239 -1.49 -19.06 -12.14
CA GLU A 239 -2.24 -19.17 -13.40
C GLU A 239 -1.37 -19.78 -14.50
N LYS A 240 -0.13 -19.28 -14.67
CA LYS A 240 0.81 -19.84 -15.66
C LYS A 240 1.11 -21.32 -15.44
N GLU A 241 1.23 -21.78 -14.19
CA GLU A 241 1.44 -23.20 -13.88
C GLU A 241 0.19 -24.06 -14.17
N LEU A 242 -1.01 -23.54 -13.91
CA LEU A 242 -2.28 -24.24 -14.15
C LEU A 242 -2.65 -24.34 -15.64
N PHE A 243 -2.18 -23.40 -16.45
CA PHE A 243 -2.50 -23.28 -17.88
C PHE A 243 -1.28 -23.45 -18.80
N ALA A 244 -0.13 -23.90 -18.26
CA ALA A 244 0.99 -24.35 -19.08
C ALA A 244 0.63 -25.73 -19.68
N ASP A 245 0.50 -25.76 -21.02
CA ASP A 245 0.39 -26.99 -21.81
C ASP A 245 1.64 -27.87 -21.69
#